data_AF-A0A956H5T1-F1
#
_entry.id   AF-A0A956H5T1-F1
#
_cell.length_a   1.000
_cell.length_b   1.000
_cell.length_c   1.000
_cell.angle_alpha   90.00
_cell.angle_beta   90.00
_cell.angle_gamma   90.00
#
_symmetry.space_group_name_H-M   'P 1'
#
loop_
_entity.id
_entity.type
_entity.pdbx_description
1 polymer ?
#
loop_
_entity_poly.entity_id
_entity_poly.type
_entity_poly.pdbx_seq_one_letter_code
_entity_poly.pdbx_strand_id
1 'polypeptide(L)' 'MIAPASGELWTAEQAAAADRHTIEVLGIPSPVLMERAALCVSAEVEALLATLEGGASVLGKSV' A
#
# COMPACT_ATOMS: atom_id res chain seq x y z
N MET A 1 1.30 -7.88 22.48
CA MET A 1 1.83 -6.87 21.55
C MET A 1 0.63 -6.13 20.99
N ILE A 2 0.53 -4.83 21.24
CA ILE A 2 -0.54 -3.97 20.73
C ILE A 2 -0.09 -3.54 19.33
N ALA A 3 -0.88 -3.84 18.30
CA ALA A 3 -0.65 -3.29 16.97
C ALA A 3 -0.80 -1.76 17.05
N PRO A 4 0.10 -0.97 16.43
CA PRO A 4 -0.01 0.49 16.47
C PRO A 4 -1.35 0.93 15.88
N ALA A 5 -1.93 1.99 16.45
CA ALA A 5 -3.16 2.59 15.96
C ALA A 5 -2.94 3.08 14.51
N SER A 6 -4.00 2.99 13.70
CA SER A 6 -4.03 3.13 12.22
C SER A 6 -3.75 4.53 11.67
N GLY A 7 -2.68 5.19 12.12
CA GLY A 7 -2.31 6.54 11.69
C GLY A 7 -0.94 7.06 12.16
N GLU A 8 -0.11 6.22 12.79
CA GLU A 8 1.24 6.65 13.16
C GLU A 8 2.13 6.70 11.90
N LEU A 9 2.61 7.89 11.55
CA LEU A 9 3.55 8.08 10.45
C LEU A 9 4.93 7.60 10.87
N TRP A 10 5.51 6.68 10.10
CA TRP A 10 6.86 6.21 10.31
C TRP A 10 7.88 7.09 9.57
N THR A 11 9.04 7.26 10.17
CA THR A 11 10.22 7.73 9.44
C THR A 11 10.66 6.66 8.44
N ALA A 12 11.45 7.05 7.43
CA ALA A 12 12.03 6.11 6.49
C ALA A 12 12.88 5.03 7.17
N GLU A 13 13.60 5.39 8.24
CA GLU A 13 14.40 4.45 9.04
C GLU A 13 13.52 3.41 9.74
N GLN A 14 12.41 3.84 10.33
CA GLN A 14 11.46 2.94 10.99
C GLN A 14 10.80 1.99 10.00
N ALA A 15 10.40 2.47 8.82
CA ALA A 15 9.86 1.63 7.75
C ALA A 15 10.87 0.57 7.28
N ALA A 16 12.11 0.97 7.02
CA ALA A 16 13.16 0.05 6.61
C ALA A 16 13.51 -0.99 7.69
N ALA A 17 13.44 -0.60 8.97
CA ALA A 17 13.63 -1.51 10.09
C ALA A 17 12.50 -2.55 10.19
N ALA A 18 11.24 -2.13 9.96
CA ALA A 18 10.10 -3.03 9.92
C ALA A 18 10.19 -4.03 8.76
N ASP A 19 10.60 -3.60 7.58
CA ASP A 19 10.81 -4.47 6.42
C ASP A 19 11.87 -5.54 6.73
N ARG A 20 13.04 -5.13 7.25
CA ARG A 20 14.09 -6.07 7.66
C ARG A 20 13.60 -7.06 8.70
N HIS A 21 12.91 -6.61 9.75
CA HIS A 21 12.39 -7.51 10.77
C HIS A 21 11.42 -8.54 10.17
N THR A 22 10.55 -8.09 9.25
CA THR A 22 9.57 -8.96 8.60
C THR A 22 10.24 -10.02 7.71
N ILE A 23 11.31 -9.65 7.01
CA ILE A 23 12.04 -10.56 6.14
C ILE A 23 12.93 -11.52 6.93
N GLU A 24 13.75 -10.97 7.82
CA GLU A 24 14.86 -11.69 8.45
C GLU A 24 14.44 -12.41 9.74
N VAL A 25 13.52 -11.81 10.52
CA VAL A 25 13.10 -12.36 11.82
C VAL A 25 11.83 -13.16 11.70
N LEU A 26 10.82 -12.65 10.99
CA LEU A 26 9.56 -13.37 10.76
C LEU A 26 9.64 -14.34 9.58
N GLY A 27 10.69 -14.26 8.76
CA GLY A 27 10.94 -15.19 7.67
C GLY A 27 10.03 -15.01 6.46
N ILE A 28 9.38 -13.86 6.30
CA ILE A 28 8.49 -13.61 5.15
C ILE A 28 9.36 -13.20 3.94
N PRO A 29 9.34 -13.94 2.83
CA PRO A 29 10.13 -13.58 1.66
C PRO A 29 9.70 -12.23 1.08
N SER A 30 10.67 -11.42 0.66
CA SER A 30 10.42 -10.12 0.02
C SER A 30 9.39 -10.16 -1.14
N PRO A 31 9.40 -11.16 -2.05
CA PRO A 31 8.37 -11.26 -3.09
C PRO A 31 6.93 -11.34 -2.56
N VAL A 32 6.72 -11.94 -1.40
CA VAL A 32 5.40 -12.02 -0.75
C VAL A 32 4.95 -10.65 -0.25
N LEU A 33 5.88 -9.85 0.30
CA LEU A 33 5.58 -8.48 0.72
C LEU A 33 5.26 -7.58 -0.48
N MET A 34 6.03 -7.73 -1.56
CA MET A 34 5.80 -7.00 -2.82
C MET A 34 4.42 -7.30 -3.42
N GLU A 35 4.04 -8.58 -3.49
CA GLU A 35 2.72 -8.99 -4.01
C GLU A 35 1.59 -8.40 -3.16
N ARG A 36 1.71 -8.45 -1.82
CA ARG A 36 0.71 -7.90 -0.91
C ARG A 36 0.60 -6.38 -1.05
N ALA A 37 1.72 -5.68 -1.22
CA ALA A 37 1.72 -4.25 -1.49
C ALA A 37 1.02 -3.93 -2.83
N ALA A 38 1.31 -4.70 -3.88
CA ALA A 38 0.67 -4.54 -5.19
C ALA A 38 -0.85 -4.73 -5.12
N LEU A 39 -1.32 -5.75 -4.40
CA LEU A 39 -2.76 -5.99 -4.19
C LEU A 39 -3.42 -4.83 -3.44
N CYS A 40 -2.80 -4.29 -2.38
CA CYS A 40 -3.31 -3.13 -1.67
C CYS A 40 -3.40 -1.89 -2.58
N VAL A 41 -2.37 -1.66 -3.41
CA VAL A 41 -2.37 -0.54 -4.38
C VAL A 41 -3.46 -0.73 -5.43
N SER A 42 -3.63 -1.94 -5.99
CA SER A 42 -4.68 -2.23 -6.97
C SER A 42 -6.06 -1.98 -6.40
N ALA A 43 -6.33 -2.44 -5.18
CA ALA A 43 -7.61 -2.24 -4.52
C ALA A 43 -7.95 -0.75 -4.33
N GLU A 44 -6.97 0.07 -3.95
CA GLU A 44 -7.17 1.52 -3.78
C GLU A 44 -7.36 2.22 -5.13
N VAL A 45 -6.63 1.81 -6.17
CA VAL A 45 -6.80 2.34 -7.52
C VAL A 45 -8.20 2.02 -8.06
N GLU A 46 -8.67 0.78 -7.90
CA GLU A 46 -10.01 0.36 -8.29
C GLU A 46 -11.09 1.15 -7.54
N ALA A 47 -10.92 1.33 -6.22
CA ALA A 47 -11.82 2.14 -5.41
C ALA A 47 -11.86 3.59 -5.89
N LEU A 48 -10.70 4.21 -6.13
CA LEU A 48 -10.61 5.57 -6.65
C LEU A 48 -11.30 5.69 -8.02
N LEU A 49 -11.05 4.77 -8.94
CA LEU A 49 -11.70 4.77 -10.25
C LEU A 49 -13.23 4.66 -10.13
N ALA A 50 -13.75 3.82 -9.23
CA ALA A 50 -15.18 3.74 -8.97
C ALA A 50 -15.77 5.07 -8.46
N THR A 51 -15.00 5.85 -7.67
CA THR A 51 -15.44 7.20 -7.26
C THR A 51 -15.40 8.22 -8.40
N LEU A 52 -14.48 8.07 -9.35
CA LEU A 52 -14.32 8.96 -10.51
C LEU A 52 -15.33 8.65 -11.63
N GLU A 53 -15.70 7.38 -11.82
CA GLU A 53 -16.77 7.00 -12.77
C GLU A 53 -18.14 7.52 -12.32
N GLY A 54 -18.34 7.76 -11.02
CA GLY A 54 -19.49 8.49 -10.47
C GLY A 54 -19.38 10.02 -10.52
N GLY A 55 -18.23 10.58 -10.93
CA GLY A 55 -17.94 12.01 -10.90
C GLY A 55 -16.89 12.42 -11.93
N ALA A 56 -17.37 12.78 -13.13
CA ALA A 56 -16.69 13.53 -14.19
C ALA A 56 -15.17 13.33 -14.35
N SER A 57 -14.80 12.57 -15.39
CA SER A 57 -13.50 12.52 -16.09
C SER A 57 -12.43 13.52 -15.62
N VAL A 58 -11.42 13.00 -14.90
CA VAL A 58 -10.18 13.74 -14.59
C VAL A 58 -9.14 13.56 -15.70
N LEU A 59 -9.36 12.63 -16.63
CA LEU A 59 -8.48 12.38 -17.77
C LEU A 59 -9.20 12.76 -19.05
N GLY A 60 -9.25 14.07 -19.31
CA GLY A 60 -9.50 14.58 -20.65
C GLY A 60 -8.51 13.98 -21.64
N LYS A 61 -8.93 12.93 -22.34
CA LYS A 61 -8.46 12.64 -23.69
C LYS A 61 -9.67 12.49 -24.58
N SER A 62 -9.99 13.60 -25.25
CA SER A 62 -10.51 13.52 -26.60
C SER A 62 -9.55 12.68 -27.44
N VAL A 63 -10.05 11.59 -27.99
CA VAL A 63 -9.71 11.12 -29.33
C VAL A 63 -11.03 10.89 -30.04
#